data_AF-A0A969EFU2-F1
#
_entry.id   AF-A0A969EFU2-F1
#
_cell.length_a   1.000
_cell.length_b   1.000
_cell.length_c   1.000
_cell.angle_alpha   90.00
_cell.angle_beta   90.00
_cell.angle_gamma   90.00
#
_symmetry.space_group_name_H-M   'P 1'
#
loop_
_entity.id
_entity.type
_entity.pdbx_description
1 polymer ?
#
loop_
_entity_poly.entity_id
_entity_poly.type
_entity_poly.pdbx_seq_one_letter_code
_entity_poly.pdbx_strand_id
1 'polypeptide(L)'
;MARPKQPYFIHAADGANPLGVGGLWEPRQDATGQTQWSCTLITTPAGEALRSIHDRQPLVLPLAAWPDWLHRPVEQAGAMLHALDTGFAAHAVSRAVGNVRNTGAELIDAVTAQD
;
A
#
# COMPACT_ATOMS: atom_id res chain seq x y z
N MET A 1 -26.61 3.50 -13.20
CA MET A 1 -25.32 2.76 -13.32
C MET A 1 -24.30 3.46 -12.43
N ALA A 2 -23.48 2.72 -11.69
CA ALA A 2 -22.43 3.34 -10.87
C ALA A 2 -21.39 4.01 -11.78
N ARG A 3 -20.93 5.21 -11.40
CA ARG A 3 -19.87 5.91 -12.12
C ARG A 3 -18.60 5.04 -12.14
N PRO A 4 -17.94 4.87 -13.29
CA PRO A 4 -16.74 4.03 -13.36
C PRO A 4 -15.64 4.58 -12.44
N LYS A 5 -15.05 3.72 -11.62
CA LYS A 5 -13.97 4.09 -10.68
C LYS A 5 -12.76 4.60 -11.46
N GLN A 6 -12.10 5.63 -10.93
CA GLN A 6 -10.83 6.16 -11.42
C GLN A 6 -9.70 5.55 -10.58
N PRO A 7 -8.80 4.74 -11.17
CA PRO A 7 -7.61 4.28 -10.45
C PRO A 7 -6.57 5.40 -10.28
N TYR A 8 -5.82 5.33 -9.20
CA TYR A 8 -4.72 6.24 -8.88
C TYR A 8 -3.47 5.42 -8.58
N PHE A 9 -2.32 5.90 -9.03
CA PHE A 9 -1.03 5.42 -8.56
C PHE A 9 -0.58 6.33 -7.41
N ILE A 10 -0.30 5.72 -6.26
CA ILE A 10 0.13 6.41 -5.04
C ILE A 10 1.56 5.96 -4.74
N HIS A 11 2.46 6.92 -4.54
CA HIS A 11 3.88 6.67 -4.33
C HIS A 11 4.50 7.65 -3.33
N ALA A 12 5.74 7.40 -2.93
CA ALA A 12 6.50 8.33 -2.09
C ALA A 12 6.67 9.67 -2.81
N ALA A 13 6.37 10.77 -2.11
CA ALA A 13 6.45 12.11 -2.67
C ALA A 13 7.87 12.51 -3.11
N ASP A 14 8.89 11.91 -2.51
CA ASP A 14 10.29 12.13 -2.89
C ASP A 14 10.68 11.46 -4.22
N GLY A 15 9.85 10.54 -4.73
CA GLY A 15 10.09 9.78 -5.96
C GLY A 15 11.34 8.90 -5.93
N ALA A 16 12.04 8.84 -4.79
CA ALA A 16 13.37 8.25 -4.67
C ALA A 16 13.34 6.94 -3.87
N ASN A 17 12.40 6.80 -2.93
CA ASN A 17 12.35 5.66 -2.02
C ASN A 17 11.06 4.83 -2.18
N PRO A 18 11.14 3.49 -2.07
CA PRO A 18 9.95 2.67 -1.97
C PRO A 18 9.21 2.94 -0.65
N LEU A 19 7.89 2.78 -0.68
CA LEU A 19 7.07 2.83 0.54
C LEU A 19 7.31 1.55 1.36
N GLY A 20 7.69 1.71 2.63
CA GLY A 20 7.71 0.60 3.58
C GLY A 20 6.31 0.38 4.15
N VAL A 21 5.71 -0.78 3.87
CA VAL A 21 4.35 -1.10 4.33
C VAL A 21 4.39 -2.10 5.47
N GLY A 22 3.79 -1.74 6.60
CA GLY A 22 3.62 -2.61 7.76
C GLY A 22 2.71 -3.79 7.42
N GLY A 23 3.18 -5.00 7.72
CA GLY A 23 2.46 -6.24 7.46
C GLY A 23 2.75 -7.31 8.50
N LEU A 24 1.89 -8.32 8.53
CA LEU A 24 2.05 -9.52 9.34
C LEU A 24 2.32 -10.70 8.40
N TRP A 25 3.03 -11.71 8.87
CA TRP A 25 3.28 -12.93 8.10
C TRP A 25 3.21 -14.15 9.01
N GLU A 26 2.80 -15.28 8.43
CA GLU A 26 2.74 -16.56 9.12
C GLU A 26 3.13 -17.68 8.12
N PRO A 27 4.09 -18.54 8.47
CA PRO A 27 4.36 -19.76 7.70
C PRO A 27 3.37 -20.84 8.11
N ARG A 28 2.70 -21.48 7.14
CA ARG A 28 1.74 -22.55 7.39
C ARG A 28 2.16 -23.81 6.67
N GLN A 29 2.17 -24.95 7.37
CA GLN A 29 2.38 -26.24 6.72
C GLN A 29 1.06 -26.77 6.17
N ASP A 30 1.08 -27.21 4.91
CA ASP A 30 -0.06 -27.90 4.31
C ASP A 30 -0.07 -29.40 4.65
N ALA A 31 -1.11 -30.11 4.20
CA ALA A 31 -1.27 -31.54 4.45
C ALA A 31 -0.17 -32.42 3.81
N THR A 32 0.64 -31.86 2.90
CA THR A 32 1.78 -32.55 2.25
C THR A 32 3.11 -32.28 2.96
N GLY A 33 3.10 -31.46 4.02
CA GLY A 33 4.30 -31.04 4.74
C GLY A 33 5.05 -29.88 4.05
N GLN A 34 4.49 -29.28 3.00
CA GLN A 34 5.08 -28.11 2.35
C GLN A 34 4.76 -26.85 3.16
N THR A 35 5.74 -25.95 3.29
CA THR A 35 5.55 -24.67 3.97
C THR A 35 5.05 -23.63 2.98
N GLN A 36 3.83 -23.13 3.20
CA GLN A 36 3.26 -21.98 2.54
C GLN A 36 3.64 -20.70 3.31
N TRP A 37 4.27 -19.76 2.62
CA TRP A 37 4.57 -18.44 3.15
C TRP A 37 3.47 -17.47 2.70
N SER A 38 2.86 -16.77 3.65
CA SER A 38 1.85 -15.77 3.36
C SER A 38 2.04 -14.55 4.25
N CYS A 39 1.63 -13.40 3.74
CA CYS A 39 1.60 -12.16 4.49
C CYS A 39 0.30 -11.39 4.23
N THR A 40 0.00 -10.46 5.12
CA THR A 40 -1.09 -9.49 4.99
C THR A 40 -0.56 -8.10 5.26
N LEU A 41 -1.09 -7.10 4.57
CA LEU A 41 -0.79 -5.70 4.80
C LEU A 41 -1.77 -5.13 5.82
N ILE A 42 -1.24 -4.38 6.78
CA ILE A 42 -2.08 -3.66 7.74
C ILE A 42 -2.62 -2.41 7.04
N THR A 43 -3.89 -2.11 7.28
CA THR A 43 -4.54 -0.90 6.77
C THR A 43 -5.04 -0.03 7.93
N THR A 44 -4.96 1.27 7.73
CA THR A 44 -5.45 2.31 8.64
C THR A 44 -6.53 3.14 7.93
N PRO A 45 -7.33 3.94 8.66
CA PRO A 45 -8.11 5.01 8.03
C PRO A 45 -7.21 5.92 7.19
N ALA A 46 -7.69 6.36 6.03
CA ALA A 46 -6.93 7.27 5.18
C ALA A 46 -6.68 8.61 5.89
N GLY A 47 -5.44 9.04 5.84
CA GLY A 47 -4.99 10.36 6.24
C GLY A 47 -5.48 11.45 5.29
N GLU A 48 -5.25 12.71 5.64
CA GLU A 48 -5.76 13.84 4.86
C GLU A 48 -5.33 13.80 3.39
N ALA A 49 -4.07 13.42 3.12
CA ALA A 49 -3.52 13.33 1.77
C ALA A 49 -4.24 12.34 0.85
N LEU A 50 -4.83 11.26 1.38
CA LEU A 50 -5.41 10.17 0.58
C LEU A 50 -6.92 10.01 0.74
N ARG A 51 -7.55 10.72 1.69
CA ARG A 51 -8.98 10.57 2.01
C ARG A 51 -9.91 10.93 0.86
N SER A 52 -9.47 11.78 -0.07
CA SER A 52 -10.24 12.11 -1.29
C SER A 52 -10.23 10.98 -2.34
N ILE A 53 -9.28 10.05 -2.25
CA ILE A 53 -9.11 8.92 -3.17
C ILE A 53 -9.76 7.65 -2.61
N HIS A 54 -9.53 7.34 -1.34
CA HIS A 54 -10.05 6.14 -0.67
C HIS A 54 -10.18 6.37 0.85
N ASP A 55 -11.05 5.61 1.52
CA ASP A 55 -11.31 5.73 2.97
C ASP A 55 -10.26 5.03 3.85
N ARG A 56 -9.40 4.23 3.23
CA ARG A 56 -8.35 3.40 3.85
C ARG A 56 -7.03 3.62 3.14
N GLN A 57 -5.93 3.45 3.87
CA GLN A 57 -4.58 3.39 3.31
C GLN A 57 -3.77 2.25 3.95
N PRO A 58 -2.68 1.79 3.30
CA PRO A 58 -1.72 0.91 3.96
C PRO A 58 -1.05 1.61 5.15
N LEU A 59 -0.66 0.86 6.17
CA LEU A 59 0.24 1.37 7.22
C LEU A 59 1.62 1.61 6.60
N VAL A 60 1.91 2.84 6.23
CA VAL A 60 3.23 3.21 5.70
C VAL A 60 4.13 3.66 6.84
N LEU A 61 5.33 3.10 6.89
CA LEU A 61 6.33 3.35 7.93
C LEU A 61 7.49 4.16 7.36
N PRO A 62 7.90 5.29 8.00
CA PRO A 62 9.10 6.00 7.61
C PRO A 62 10.33 5.11 7.79
N LEU A 63 11.37 5.33 7.00
CA LEU A 63 12.58 4.49 7.01
C LEU A 63 13.18 4.31 8.42
N ALA A 64 13.18 5.37 9.23
CA ALA A 64 13.69 5.35 10.61
C ALA A 64 12.91 4.40 11.54
N ALA A 65 11.65 4.09 11.21
CA ALA A 65 10.78 3.21 12.00
C ALA A 65 10.91 1.73 11.62
N TRP A 66 11.59 1.39 10.52
CA TRP A 66 11.69 0.00 10.07
C TRP A 66 12.40 -0.93 11.06
N PRO A 67 13.52 -0.54 11.69
CA PRO A 67 14.18 -1.42 12.68
C PRO A 67 13.26 -1.71 13.86
N ASP A 68 12.50 -0.71 14.31
CA ASP A 68 11.58 -0.90 15.43
C ASP A 68 10.40 -1.81 15.04
N TRP A 69 9.85 -1.65 13.82
CA TRP A 69 8.81 -2.53 13.30
C TRP A 69 9.26 -4.01 13.21
N LEU A 70 10.49 -4.24 12.75
CA LEU A 70 11.00 -5.59 12.47
C LEU A 70 11.52 -6.32 13.71
N HIS A 71 11.95 -5.59 14.75
CA HIS A 71 12.71 -6.18 15.85
C HIS A 71 12.12 -5.94 17.25
N ARG A 72 11.17 -5.02 17.41
CA ARG A 72 10.58 -4.77 18.74
C ARG A 72 9.49 -5.80 19.08
N PRO A 73 9.22 -6.00 20.38
CA PRO A 73 8.07 -6.75 20.84
C PRO A 73 6.76 -6.18 20.27
N VAL A 74 5.76 -7.04 20.08
CA VAL A 74 4.51 -6.69 19.38
C VAL A 74 3.76 -5.55 20.08
N GLU A 75 3.88 -5.46 21.40
CA GLU A 75 3.26 -4.42 22.23
C GLU A 75 3.79 -3.03 21.89
N GLN A 76 5.06 -2.93 21.47
CA GLN A 76 5.68 -1.68 21.06
C GLN A 76 5.37 -1.35 19.60
N ALA A 77 5.35 -2.36 18.73
CA ALA A 77 4.94 -2.19 17.33
C ALA A 77 3.47 -1.73 17.21
N GLY A 78 2.61 -2.12 18.17
CA GLY A 78 1.23 -1.67 18.26
C GLY A 78 1.06 -0.15 18.34
N ALA A 79 2.02 0.57 18.94
CA ALA A 79 2.00 2.03 19.02
C ALA A 79 2.18 2.71 17.64
N MET A 80 2.67 1.97 16.65
CA MET A 80 2.94 2.47 15.30
C MET A 80 1.72 2.35 14.37
N LEU A 81 0.59 1.79 14.84
CA LEU A 81 -0.60 1.49 14.03
C LEU A 81 -1.47 2.74 13.74
N HIS A 82 -0.88 3.76 13.15
CA HIS A 82 -1.55 5.00 12.78
C HIS A 82 -1.21 5.41 11.34
N ALA A 83 -2.08 6.25 10.76
CA ALA A 83 -1.89 6.80 9.42
C ALA A 83 -0.66 7.72 9.37
N LEU A 84 0.09 7.65 8.27
CA LEU A 84 0.96 8.76 7.88
C LEU A 84 0.11 9.73 7.04
N ASP A 85 0.14 11.01 7.38
CA ASP A 85 -0.62 12.05 6.67
C ASP A 85 0.19 12.73 5.55
N THR A 86 1.51 12.51 5.50
CA THR A 86 2.43 13.21 4.60
C THR A 86 3.35 12.23 3.87
N GLY A 87 4.10 12.70 2.88
CA GLY A 87 5.06 11.87 2.15
C GLY A 87 4.46 11.07 0.99
N PHE A 88 3.22 11.35 0.60
CA PHE A 88 2.57 10.76 -0.56
C PHE A 88 2.44 11.75 -1.71
N ALA A 89 2.63 11.24 -2.92
CA ALA A 89 2.13 11.85 -4.15
C ALA A 89 1.19 10.86 -4.84
N ALA A 90 0.23 11.38 -5.60
CA ALA A 90 -0.72 10.56 -6.33
C ALA A 90 -1.14 11.22 -7.63
N HIS A 91 -1.33 10.40 -8.67
CA HIS A 91 -1.92 10.84 -9.94
C HIS A 91 -2.85 9.77 -10.50
N ALA A 92 -3.80 10.22 -11.31
CA ALA A 92 -4.73 9.33 -12.00
C ALA A 92 -3.97 8.49 -13.04
N VAL A 93 -4.34 7.21 -13.16
CA VAL A 93 -3.77 6.29 -14.15
C VAL A 93 -4.85 5.66 -15.03
N SER A 94 -4.43 4.94 -16.07
CA SER A 94 -5.35 4.25 -16.97
C SER A 94 -6.15 3.15 -16.24
N ARG A 95 -7.42 2.99 -16.59
CA ARG A 95 -8.26 1.85 -16.18
C ARG A 95 -7.71 0.48 -16.59
N ALA A 96 -6.76 0.45 -17.52
CA ALA A 96 -6.04 -0.77 -17.89
C ALA A 96 -5.42 -1.49 -16.68
N VAL A 97 -5.00 -0.77 -15.63
CA VAL A 97 -4.42 -1.36 -14.41
C VAL A 97 -5.39 -2.28 -13.66
N GLY A 98 -6.71 -2.12 -13.87
CA GLY A 98 -7.73 -2.98 -13.26
C GLY A 98 -7.76 -4.41 -13.80
N ASN A 99 -7.12 -4.67 -14.95
CA ASN A 99 -6.98 -6.02 -15.51
C ASN A 99 -5.58 -6.57 -15.19
N VAL A 100 -5.52 -7.55 -14.27
CA VAL A 100 -4.28 -8.15 -13.76
C VAL A 100 -3.40 -8.84 -14.80
N ARG A 101 -3.90 -9.05 -16.03
CA ARG A 101 -3.10 -9.57 -17.14
C ARG A 101 -2.16 -8.52 -17.74
N ASN A 102 -2.41 -7.24 -17.47
CA ASN A 102 -1.57 -6.15 -17.94
C ASN A 102 -0.42 -5.95 -16.95
N THR A 103 0.83 -5.89 -17.45
CA THR A 103 2.03 -5.74 -16.62
C THR A 103 3.02 -4.71 -17.16
N GLY A 104 2.58 -3.86 -18.09
CA GLY A 104 3.43 -2.86 -18.73
C GLY A 104 3.78 -1.69 -17.80
N ALA A 105 4.92 -1.06 -18.06
CA ALA A 105 5.40 0.08 -17.28
C ALA A 105 4.46 1.29 -17.39
N GLU A 106 3.72 1.41 -18.50
CA GLU A 106 2.75 2.48 -18.76
C GLU A 106 1.56 2.47 -17.80
N LEU A 107 1.36 1.40 -17.03
CA LEU A 107 0.24 1.29 -16.08
C LEU A 107 0.35 2.24 -14.90
N ILE A 108 1.53 2.80 -14.64
CA ILE A 108 1.76 3.82 -13.62
C ILE A 108 1.87 5.24 -14.21
N ASP A 109 1.78 5.39 -15.53
CA ASP A 109 1.87 6.70 -16.16
C ASP A 109 0.62 7.54 -15.87
N ALA A 110 0.85 8.83 -15.65
CA ALA A 110 -0.24 9.77 -15.44
C ALA A 110 -1.11 9.89 -16.69
N VAL A 111 -2.43 9.83 -16.50
CA VAL A 111 -3.40 10.14 -17.54
C VAL A 111 -4.04 11.50 -17.26
N THR A 112 -4.32 12.26 -18.31
CA THR A 112 -5.31 13.34 -18.21
C THR A 112 -6.66 12.72 -17.90
N ALA A 113 -7.50 13.41 -17.12
CA ALA A 113 -8.80 12.91 -16.70
C ALA A 113 -9.54 12.28 -17.89
N GLN A 114 -9.79 10.97 -17.81
CA GLN A 114 -10.51 10.25 -18.86
C GLN A 114 -11.96 10.73 -18.86
N ASP A 115 -12.40 11.32 -19.98
CA ASP A 115 -13.84 11.50 -20.29
C ASP A 115 -14.61 10.16 -20.13
#